data_AF-A0A2S2QED6-F1
#
_entry.id   AF-A0A2S2QED6-F1
#
_cell.length_a   1.000
_cell.length_b   1.000
_cell.length_c   1.000
_cell.angle_alpha   90.00
_cell.angle_beta   90.00
_cell.angle_gamma   90.00
#
_symmetry.space_group_name_H-M   'P 1'
#
loop_
_entity.id
_entity.type
_entity.pdbx_description
1 polymer ?
#
loop_
_entity_poly.entity_id
_entity_poly.type
_entity_poly.pdbx_seq_one_letter_code
_entity_poly.pdbx_strand_id
1 'polypeptide(L)'
;MTTSDVALIKRNIRYARTSVHPKLPNSLSELHDSLCVYEIKTNKLEKFLLVNDKPNGIVGFSMISNLEVLCKVQHIYIDGTFKSCPKFFMQVFTIHGLHNDNYVPLIYFLLQNKHTETYVQLFKHVLHHCDTNGFLFSPTYVHIDFESAIHSAVRHVLPTAQIKGCRFHLGQSWWR
;
A
#
# COMPACT_ATOMS: atom_id res chain seq x y z
N MET A 1 34.73 -9.02 18.31
CA MET A 1 34.03 -9.42 17.07
C MET A 1 34.65 -8.69 15.90
N THR A 2 35.11 -9.43 14.91
CA THR A 2 35.70 -8.90 13.67
C THR A 2 34.62 -8.64 12.61
N THR A 3 34.96 -7.90 11.56
CA THR A 3 34.08 -7.70 10.40
C THR A 3 33.74 -9.01 9.68
N SER A 4 34.65 -9.99 9.69
CA SER A 4 34.43 -11.35 9.21
C SER A 4 33.40 -12.13 10.04
N ASP A 5 33.43 -12.00 11.37
CA ASP A 5 32.45 -12.68 12.25
C ASP A 5 31.03 -12.18 11.97
N VAL A 6 30.86 -10.87 11.79
CA VAL A 6 29.56 -10.27 11.45
C VAL A 6 29.06 -10.73 10.08
N ALA A 7 29.95 -10.88 9.09
CA ALA A 7 29.58 -11.38 7.76
C ALA A 7 29.14 -12.85 7.81
N LEU A 8 29.84 -13.70 8.56
CA LEU A 8 29.50 -15.12 8.75
C LEU A 8 28.17 -15.29 9.49
N ILE A 9 27.93 -14.50 10.55
CA ILE A 9 26.65 -14.50 11.28
C ILE A 9 25.50 -14.11 10.35
N LYS A 10 25.64 -13.01 9.59
CA LYS A 10 24.63 -12.58 8.60
C LYS A 10 24.34 -13.68 7.57
N ARG A 11 25.40 -14.37 7.09
CA ARG A 11 25.28 -15.47 6.14
C ARG A 11 24.52 -16.65 6.72
N ASN A 12 24.87 -17.09 7.93
CA ASN A 12 24.22 -18.23 8.58
C ASN A 12 22.75 -17.93 8.93
N ILE A 13 22.45 -16.71 9.40
CA ILE A 13 21.06 -16.25 9.60
C ILE A 13 20.29 -16.28 8.28
N ARG A 14 20.89 -15.82 7.18
CA ARG A 14 20.26 -15.87 5.85
C ARG A 14 20.03 -17.31 5.39
N TYR A 15 20.99 -18.22 5.57
CA TYR A 15 20.81 -19.64 5.21
C TYR A 15 19.69 -20.30 6.02
N ALA A 16 19.68 -20.14 7.35
CA ALA A 16 18.63 -20.67 8.22
C ALA A 16 17.24 -20.08 7.88
N ARG A 17 17.18 -18.81 7.47
CA ARG A 17 15.95 -18.20 6.94
C ARG A 17 15.53 -18.77 5.60
N THR A 18 16.49 -19.05 4.70
CA THR A 18 16.21 -19.54 3.34
C THR A 18 15.71 -20.99 3.35
N SER A 19 16.02 -21.78 4.39
CA SER A 19 15.44 -23.12 4.56
C SER A 19 13.98 -23.11 5.02
N VAL A 20 13.46 -21.98 5.51
CA VAL A 20 12.09 -21.85 6.04
C VAL A 20 11.23 -20.93 5.17
N HIS A 21 11.82 -19.92 4.54
CA HIS A 21 11.12 -18.98 3.67
C HIS A 21 11.24 -19.36 2.19
N PRO A 22 10.18 -19.09 1.40
CA PRO A 22 10.23 -19.35 -0.04
C PRO A 22 11.31 -18.52 -0.73
N LYS A 23 11.79 -19.03 -1.86
CA LYS A 23 12.74 -18.30 -2.70
C LYS A 23 12.11 -16.98 -3.14
N LEU A 24 12.89 -15.90 -3.06
CA LEU A 24 12.44 -14.61 -3.56
C LEU A 24 12.23 -14.68 -5.07
N PRO A 25 11.15 -14.08 -5.60
CA PRO A 25 10.91 -14.04 -7.04
C PRO A 25 12.00 -13.26 -7.77
N ASN A 26 12.33 -13.69 -8.99
CA ASN A 26 13.36 -13.10 -9.83
C ASN A 26 12.80 -12.11 -10.85
N SER A 27 11.49 -12.15 -11.09
CA SER A 27 10.77 -11.19 -11.92
C SER A 27 9.47 -10.73 -11.28
N LEU A 28 8.90 -9.63 -11.77
CA LEU A 28 7.58 -9.18 -11.35
C LEU A 28 6.50 -10.21 -11.69
N SER A 29 6.57 -10.86 -12.86
CA SER A 29 5.60 -11.91 -13.21
C SER A 29 5.62 -13.04 -12.20
N GLU A 30 6.81 -13.56 -11.88
CA GLU A 30 6.98 -14.62 -10.89
C GLU A 30 6.48 -14.19 -9.51
N LEU A 31 6.67 -12.91 -9.14
CA LEU A 31 6.10 -12.35 -7.93
C LEU A 31 4.56 -12.44 -7.94
N HIS A 32 3.88 -11.95 -8.97
CA HIS A 32 2.42 -12.03 -9.07
C HIS A 32 1.91 -13.48 -9.09
N ASP A 33 2.59 -14.37 -9.80
CA ASP A 33 2.23 -15.78 -9.89
C ASP A 33 2.39 -16.47 -8.51
N SER A 34 3.44 -16.12 -7.77
CA SER A 34 3.66 -16.63 -6.41
C SER A 34 2.57 -16.17 -5.42
N LEU A 35 2.09 -14.92 -5.55
CA LEU A 35 1.02 -14.39 -4.69
C LEU A 35 -0.32 -15.11 -4.90
N CYS A 36 -0.53 -15.76 -6.05
CA CYS A 36 -1.71 -16.60 -6.29
C CYS A 36 -1.64 -17.96 -5.58
N VAL A 37 -0.43 -18.45 -5.32
CA VAL A 37 -0.21 -19.76 -4.68
C VAL A 37 -0.19 -19.63 -3.17
N TYR A 38 0.33 -18.52 -2.64
CA TYR A 38 0.43 -18.30 -1.20
C TYR A 38 -0.87 -17.79 -0.58
N GLU A 39 -1.26 -18.43 0.52
CA GLU A 39 -2.35 -17.92 1.35
C GLU A 39 -1.81 -16.88 2.34
N ILE A 40 -1.80 -15.62 1.91
CA ILE A 40 -1.29 -14.50 2.70
C ILE A 40 -2.34 -14.11 3.75
N LYS A 41 -2.09 -14.50 4.99
CA LYS A 41 -2.96 -14.28 6.14
C LYS A 41 -2.27 -13.49 7.24
N THR A 42 -3.06 -12.82 8.06
CA THR A 42 -2.59 -12.18 9.29
C THR A 42 -2.39 -13.20 10.42
N ASN A 43 -1.83 -12.76 11.56
CA ASN A 43 -1.72 -13.58 12.77
C ASN A 43 -3.08 -14.04 13.33
N LYS A 44 -4.19 -13.42 12.88
CA LYS A 44 -5.56 -13.81 13.20
C LYS A 44 -6.21 -14.66 12.09
N LEU A 45 -5.41 -15.15 11.15
CA LEU A 45 -5.82 -15.99 10.01
C LEU A 45 -6.76 -15.31 9.00
N GLU A 46 -6.90 -13.98 9.06
CA GLU A 46 -7.66 -13.21 8.07
C GLU A 46 -6.84 -13.03 6.78
N LYS A 47 -7.46 -13.19 5.61
CA LYS A 47 -6.82 -12.95 4.32
C LYS A 47 -6.34 -11.50 4.23
N PHE A 48 -5.07 -11.30 3.86
CA PHE A 48 -4.42 -9.99 3.85
C PHE A 48 -4.03 -9.50 2.45
N LEU A 49 -4.01 -10.39 1.44
CA LEU A 49 -3.88 -10.00 0.04
C LEU A 49 -5.24 -9.57 -0.50
N LEU A 50 -5.40 -8.27 -0.74
CA LEU A 50 -6.63 -7.69 -1.27
C LEU A 50 -6.62 -7.71 -2.80
N VAL A 51 -5.54 -7.22 -3.42
CA VAL A 51 -5.44 -7.02 -4.87
C VAL A 51 -4.16 -7.68 -5.40
N ASN A 52 -4.28 -8.41 -6.50
CA ASN A 52 -3.15 -8.91 -7.27
C ASN A 52 -3.39 -8.65 -8.77
N ASP A 53 -3.12 -7.43 -9.20
CA ASP A 53 -3.35 -6.96 -10.57
C ASP A 53 -2.03 -7.00 -11.36
N LYS A 54 -1.78 -8.15 -11.97
CA LYS A 54 -0.58 -8.43 -12.77
C LYS A 54 -0.45 -7.52 -13.99
N PRO A 55 -1.50 -7.23 -14.80
CA PRO A 55 -1.40 -6.32 -15.94
C PRO A 55 -0.94 -4.91 -15.58
N ASN A 56 -1.44 -4.35 -14.48
CA ASN A 56 -1.07 -2.99 -14.05
C ASN A 56 0.12 -2.96 -13.08
N GLY A 57 0.64 -4.13 -12.68
CA GLY A 57 1.73 -4.23 -11.70
C GLY A 57 1.33 -3.70 -10.33
N ILE A 58 0.08 -3.89 -9.91
CA ILE A 58 -0.44 -3.39 -8.62
C ILE A 58 -0.67 -4.59 -7.69
N VAL A 59 -0.11 -4.49 -6.48
CA VAL A 59 -0.40 -5.43 -5.39
C VAL A 59 -0.95 -4.65 -4.21
N GLY A 60 -2.11 -5.04 -3.70
CA GLY A 60 -2.79 -4.38 -2.59
C GLY A 60 -2.96 -5.31 -1.40
N PHE A 61 -2.72 -4.79 -0.20
CA PHE A 61 -2.88 -5.51 1.05
C PHE A 61 -3.82 -4.75 1.98
N SER A 62 -4.82 -5.48 2.49
CA SER A 62 -5.80 -4.99 3.47
C SER A 62 -6.58 -6.18 4.03
N MET A 63 -7.41 -5.88 5.01
CA MET A 63 -8.38 -6.79 5.63
C MET A 63 -9.79 -6.26 5.37
N ILE A 64 -10.80 -7.12 5.44
CA ILE A 64 -12.20 -6.66 5.28
C ILE A 64 -12.56 -5.72 6.43
N SER A 65 -12.08 -6.04 7.64
CA SER A 65 -12.20 -5.17 8.82
C SER A 65 -11.57 -3.77 8.61
N ASN A 66 -10.44 -3.68 7.90
CA ASN A 66 -9.84 -2.39 7.56
C ASN A 66 -10.67 -1.60 6.55
N LEU A 67 -11.28 -2.27 5.56
CA LEU A 67 -12.18 -1.62 4.60
C LEU A 67 -13.43 -1.07 5.29
N GLU A 68 -13.98 -1.80 6.25
CA GLU A 68 -15.11 -1.34 7.06
C GLU A 68 -14.76 -0.05 7.81
N VAL A 69 -13.59 0.00 8.47
CA VAL A 69 -13.12 1.22 9.15
C VAL A 69 -12.92 2.35 8.14
N LEU A 70 -12.31 2.06 6.98
CA LEU A 70 -12.05 3.05 5.94
C LEU A 70 -13.35 3.69 5.41
N CYS A 71 -14.42 2.91 5.27
CA CYS A 71 -15.71 3.42 4.79
C CYS A 71 -16.50 4.19 5.85
N LYS A 72 -16.15 4.06 7.14
CA LYS A 72 -16.80 4.80 8.23
C LYS A 72 -16.17 6.17 8.49
N VAL A 73 -14.98 6.44 7.97
CA VAL A 73 -14.28 7.71 8.19
C VAL A 73 -14.62 8.73 7.10
N GLN A 74 -14.78 10.00 7.50
CA GLN A 74 -14.96 11.10 6.55
C GLN A 74 -13.63 11.64 5.99
N HIS A 75 -12.54 11.43 6.72
CA HIS A 75 -11.20 11.87 6.35
C HIS A 75 -10.30 10.67 6.10
N ILE A 76 -9.69 10.65 4.93
CA ILE A 76 -8.61 9.71 4.62
C ILE A 76 -7.31 10.47 4.37
N TYR A 77 -6.21 9.82 4.70
CA TYR A 77 -4.87 10.37 4.53
C TYR A 77 -4.06 9.43 3.66
N ILE A 78 -3.38 9.98 2.67
CA ILE A 78 -2.60 9.20 1.72
C ILE A 78 -1.13 9.56 1.89
N ASP A 79 -0.30 8.53 1.94
CA ASP A 79 1.14 8.67 2.02
C ASP A 79 1.83 7.71 1.04
N GLY A 80 2.83 8.22 0.33
CA GLY A 80 3.62 7.50 -0.65
C GLY A 80 5.09 7.51 -0.28
N THR A 81 5.64 6.37 0.12
CA THR A 81 7.08 6.25 0.46
C THR A 81 7.86 5.53 -0.63
N PHE A 82 9.03 6.08 -0.97
CA PHE A 82 9.89 5.61 -2.07
C PHE A 82 11.21 4.97 -1.60
N LYS A 83 11.68 5.35 -0.40
CA LYS A 83 13.04 5.01 0.06
C LYS A 83 13.23 3.53 0.40
N SER A 84 12.15 2.82 0.69
CA SER A 84 12.18 1.42 1.18
C SER A 84 11.13 0.57 0.47
N CYS A 85 11.19 0.51 -0.86
CA CYS A 85 10.26 -0.30 -1.64
C CYS A 85 10.78 -1.73 -1.85
N PRO A 86 9.91 -2.75 -1.82
CA PRO A 86 10.26 -4.09 -2.24
C PRO A 86 10.80 -4.10 -3.68
N LYS A 87 11.67 -5.07 -3.97
CA LYS A 87 12.19 -5.30 -5.33
C LYS A 87 11.02 -5.34 -6.32
N PHE A 88 11.20 -4.73 -7.51
CA PHE A 88 10.23 -4.59 -8.61
C PHE A 88 9.19 -3.45 -8.49
N PHE A 89 9.14 -2.75 -7.35
CA PHE A 89 8.22 -1.62 -7.14
C PHE A 89 8.97 -0.32 -6.86
N MET A 90 8.37 0.79 -7.25
CA MET A 90 8.91 2.14 -7.09
C MET A 90 8.37 2.83 -5.84
N GLN A 91 7.16 2.48 -5.41
CA GLN A 91 6.46 3.13 -4.31
C GLN A 91 5.67 2.13 -3.46
N VAL A 92 5.71 2.35 -2.15
CA VAL A 92 4.68 1.84 -1.23
C VAL A 92 3.70 2.98 -0.99
N PHE A 93 2.46 2.79 -1.42
CA PHE A 93 1.36 3.74 -1.29
C PHE A 93 0.43 3.27 -0.18
N THR A 94 0.03 4.16 0.71
CA THR A 94 -0.77 3.81 1.89
C THR A 94 -1.98 4.72 2.02
N ILE A 95 -3.11 4.14 2.41
CA ILE A 95 -4.33 4.86 2.74
C ILE A 95 -4.60 4.65 4.23
N HIS A 96 -4.70 5.75 4.95
CA HIS A 96 -4.90 5.79 6.39
C HIS A 96 -6.28 6.36 6.71
N GLY A 97 -6.85 5.87 7.79
CA GLY A 97 -8.05 6.44 8.42
C GLY A 97 -7.75 6.84 9.86
N LEU A 98 -8.60 7.71 10.42
CA LEU A 98 -8.57 8.01 11.83
C LEU A 98 -9.44 7.00 12.58
N HIS A 99 -8.84 6.21 13.47
CA HIS A 99 -9.56 5.26 14.31
C HIS A 99 -9.15 5.46 15.77
N ASN A 100 -10.11 5.77 16.64
CA ASN A 100 -9.87 6.11 18.05
C ASN A 100 -8.76 7.17 18.22
N ASP A 101 -8.86 8.27 17.47
CA ASP A 101 -7.89 9.38 17.42
C ASP A 101 -6.46 9.02 16.99
N ASN A 102 -6.25 7.80 16.50
CA ASN A 102 -4.97 7.36 15.97
C ASN A 102 -5.01 7.28 14.45
N TYR A 103 -3.92 7.73 13.82
CA TYR A 103 -3.70 7.56 12.39
C TYR A 103 -3.26 6.11 12.14
N VAL A 104 -4.11 5.34 11.47
CA VAL A 104 -3.86 3.92 11.23
C VAL A 104 -3.80 3.66 9.72
N PRO A 105 -2.74 3.05 9.20
CA PRO A 105 -2.71 2.56 7.83
C PRO A 105 -3.69 1.41 7.66
N LEU A 106 -4.68 1.60 6.80
CA LEU A 106 -5.75 0.63 6.55
C LEU A 106 -5.48 -0.19 5.29
N ILE A 107 -4.90 0.44 4.26
CA ILE A 107 -4.56 -0.23 2.99
C ILE A 107 -3.13 0.11 2.60
N TYR A 108 -2.42 -0.90 2.09
CA TYR A 108 -1.10 -0.76 1.49
C TYR A 108 -1.16 -1.19 0.02
N PHE A 109 -0.44 -0.49 -0.85
CA PHE A 109 -0.25 -0.84 -2.24
C PHE A 109 1.23 -0.78 -2.60
N LEU A 110 1.67 -1.72 -3.43
CA LEU A 110 2.96 -1.72 -4.09
C LEU A 110 2.73 -1.32 -5.55
N LEU A 111 3.39 -0.25 -5.99
CA LEU A 111 3.21 0.34 -7.32
C LEU A 111 4.52 0.43 -8.09
N GLN A 112 4.47 0.14 -9.38
CA GLN A 112 5.65 0.16 -10.24
C GLN A 112 6.02 1.54 -10.76
N ASN A 113 5.11 2.51 -10.69
CA ASN A 113 5.30 3.85 -11.21
C ASN A 113 4.41 4.85 -10.45
N LYS A 114 4.47 6.13 -10.85
CA LYS A 114 3.71 7.24 -10.25
C LYS A 114 2.77 7.90 -11.26
N HIS A 115 2.29 7.14 -12.24
CA HIS A 115 1.41 7.68 -13.27
C HIS A 115 0.00 7.83 -12.72
N THR A 116 -0.71 8.86 -13.20
CA THR A 116 -2.11 9.13 -12.83
C THR A 116 -2.98 7.91 -13.06
N GLU A 117 -2.77 7.19 -14.17
CA GLU A 117 -3.52 6.00 -14.56
C GLU A 117 -3.36 4.88 -13.53
N THR A 118 -2.14 4.69 -13.00
CA THR A 118 -1.87 3.68 -11.96
C THR A 118 -2.61 4.03 -10.67
N TYR A 119 -2.62 5.31 -10.26
CA TYR A 119 -3.42 5.74 -9.11
C TYR A 119 -4.93 5.62 -9.36
N VAL A 120 -5.41 5.90 -10.57
CA VAL A 120 -6.82 5.68 -10.95
C VAL A 120 -7.19 4.21 -10.79
N GLN A 121 -6.37 3.27 -11.29
CA GLN A 121 -6.63 1.84 -11.12
C GLN A 121 -6.61 1.44 -9.64
N LEU A 122 -5.67 1.95 -8.85
CA LEU A 122 -5.63 1.74 -7.41
C LEU A 122 -6.94 2.14 -6.72
N PHE A 123 -7.43 3.37 -6.95
CA PHE A 123 -8.68 3.82 -6.32
C PHE A 123 -9.90 3.05 -6.81
N LYS A 124 -9.92 2.62 -8.08
CA LYS A 124 -10.97 1.73 -8.60
C LYS A 124 -10.98 0.38 -7.90
N HIS A 125 -9.81 -0.20 -7.61
CA HIS A 125 -9.70 -1.42 -6.81
C HIS A 125 -10.24 -1.22 -5.41
N VAL A 126 -9.97 -0.09 -4.76
CA VAL A 126 -10.52 0.22 -3.42
C VAL A 126 -12.04 0.30 -3.47
N LEU A 127 -12.60 1.07 -4.41
CA LEU A 127 -14.06 1.16 -4.60
C LEU A 127 -14.70 -0.21 -4.81
N HIS A 128 -14.14 -1.00 -5.74
CA HIS A 128 -14.65 -2.33 -6.05
C HIS A 128 -14.63 -3.27 -4.85
N HIS A 129 -13.54 -3.29 -4.07
CA HIS A 129 -13.44 -4.15 -2.89
C HIS A 129 -14.34 -3.68 -1.74
N CYS A 130 -14.60 -2.37 -1.60
CA CYS A 130 -15.56 -1.88 -0.62
C CYS A 130 -16.98 -2.28 -1.03
N ASP A 131 -17.37 -2.02 -2.28
CA ASP A 131 -18.70 -2.30 -2.83
C ASP A 131 -19.05 -3.80 -2.77
N THR A 132 -18.13 -4.67 -3.21
CA THR A 132 -18.33 -6.13 -3.17
C THR A 132 -18.47 -6.71 -1.76
N ASN A 133 -18.01 -5.98 -0.73
CA ASN A 133 -18.18 -6.35 0.67
C ASN A 133 -19.34 -5.59 1.35
N GLY A 134 -20.18 -4.88 0.58
CA GLY A 134 -21.36 -4.18 1.10
C GLY A 134 -21.04 -2.85 1.79
N PHE A 135 -19.86 -2.26 1.54
CA PHE A 135 -19.47 -0.98 2.11
C PHE A 135 -19.50 0.14 1.06
N LEU A 136 -19.90 1.34 1.49
CA LEU A 136 -19.84 2.54 0.66
C LEU A 136 -18.58 3.34 0.98
N PHE A 137 -17.59 3.30 0.09
CA PHE A 137 -16.41 4.15 0.21
C PHE A 137 -16.67 5.54 -0.40
N SER A 138 -16.97 6.51 0.46
CA SER A 138 -17.28 7.90 0.06
C SER A 138 -16.66 8.90 1.06
N PRO A 139 -15.34 9.08 1.05
CA PRO A 139 -14.68 10.03 1.94
C PRO A 139 -15.05 11.47 1.56
N THR A 140 -15.30 12.32 2.56
CA THR A 140 -15.57 13.75 2.36
C THR A 140 -14.27 14.51 2.07
N TYR A 141 -13.18 14.12 2.72
CA TYR A 141 -11.88 14.80 2.64
C TYR A 141 -10.76 13.81 2.37
N VAL A 142 -9.94 14.15 1.38
CA VAL A 142 -8.77 13.36 0.99
C VAL A 142 -7.53 14.21 1.21
N HIS A 143 -6.75 13.86 2.22
CA HIS A 143 -5.49 14.53 2.53
C HIS A 143 -4.36 13.85 1.77
N ILE A 144 -3.77 14.55 0.82
CA ILE A 144 -2.71 14.05 -0.06
C ILE A 144 -1.53 14.99 -0.04
N ASP A 145 -0.34 14.46 -0.34
CA ASP A 145 0.83 15.27 -0.63
C ASP A 145 0.62 16.08 -1.94
N PHE A 146 1.63 16.86 -2.35
CA PHE A 146 1.52 17.74 -3.52
C PHE A 146 1.84 17.04 -4.85
N GLU A 147 1.77 15.72 -4.91
CA GLU A 147 1.99 15.00 -6.17
C GLU A 147 0.76 15.12 -7.10
N SER A 148 0.94 15.81 -8.23
CA SER A 148 -0.16 16.16 -9.15
C SER A 148 -0.89 14.94 -9.75
N ALA A 149 -0.19 13.82 -9.90
CA ALA A 149 -0.76 12.57 -10.40
C ALA A 149 -1.83 12.01 -9.45
N ILE A 150 -1.55 12.03 -8.14
CA ILE A 150 -2.50 11.58 -7.10
C ILE A 150 -3.72 12.50 -7.09
N HIS A 151 -3.52 13.82 -7.18
CA HIS A 151 -4.62 14.79 -7.24
C HIS A 151 -5.53 14.52 -8.44
N SER A 152 -4.95 14.29 -9.61
CA SER A 152 -5.69 14.01 -10.85
C SER A 152 -6.50 12.72 -10.74
N ALA A 153 -5.91 11.67 -10.16
CA ALA A 153 -6.58 10.39 -9.95
C ALA A 153 -7.75 10.49 -8.95
N VAL A 154 -7.56 11.20 -7.83
CA VAL A 154 -8.62 11.43 -6.84
C VAL A 154 -9.78 12.21 -7.45
N ARG A 155 -9.51 13.29 -8.21
CA ARG A 155 -10.58 14.04 -8.88
C ARG A 155 -11.35 13.19 -9.89
N HIS A 156 -10.66 12.26 -10.56
CA HIS A 156 -11.29 11.37 -11.52
C HIS A 156 -12.18 10.30 -10.87
N VAL A 157 -11.71 9.68 -9.78
CA VAL A 157 -12.38 8.52 -9.16
C VAL A 157 -13.32 8.92 -8.01
N LEU A 158 -13.01 9.99 -7.29
CA LEU A 158 -13.76 10.49 -6.13
C LEU A 158 -14.12 11.98 -6.35
N PRO A 159 -14.92 12.32 -7.37
CA PRO A 159 -15.13 13.70 -7.82
C PRO A 159 -15.81 14.60 -6.77
N THR A 160 -16.54 14.02 -5.82
CA THR A 160 -17.23 14.73 -4.74
C THR A 160 -16.34 15.01 -3.54
N ALA A 161 -15.19 14.35 -3.43
CA ALA A 161 -14.30 14.48 -2.28
C ALA A 161 -13.46 15.76 -2.38
N GLN A 162 -13.31 16.46 -1.25
CA GLN A 162 -12.45 17.63 -1.17
C GLN A 162 -11.00 17.23 -0.93
N ILE A 163 -10.13 17.56 -1.89
CA ILE A 163 -8.69 17.42 -1.73
C ILE A 163 -8.16 18.48 -0.76
N LYS A 164 -7.41 18.04 0.26
CA LYS A 164 -6.67 18.91 1.18
C LYS A 164 -5.18 18.58 1.06
N GLY A 165 -4.34 19.60 1.05
CA GLY A 165 -2.88 19.41 1.08
C GLY A 165 -2.43 18.92 2.46
N CYS A 166 -1.56 17.92 2.49
CA CYS A 166 -1.00 17.40 3.73
C CYS A 166 -0.06 18.42 4.39
N ARG A 167 -0.44 18.96 5.56
CA ARG A 167 0.33 19.95 6.32
C ARG A 167 1.72 19.45 6.73
N PHE A 168 1.86 18.15 6.99
CA PHE A 168 3.14 17.53 7.34
C PHE A 168 4.15 17.65 6.19
N HIS A 169 3.74 17.28 4.98
CA HIS A 169 4.58 17.40 3.78
C HIS A 169 4.82 18.86 3.40
N LEU A 170 3.82 19.74 3.56
CA LEU A 170 4.01 21.18 3.38
C LEU A 170 5.11 21.73 4.29
N GLY A 171 5.09 21.34 5.57
CA GLY A 171 6.14 21.69 6.52
C GLY A 171 7.51 21.20 6.06
N GLN A 172 7.65 19.92 5.68
CA GLN A 172 8.93 19.40 5.19
C GLN A 172 9.44 20.09 3.91
N SER A 173 8.54 20.54 3.03
CA SER A 173 8.88 21.27 1.81
C SER A 173 9.29 22.73 2.07
N TRP A 174 8.75 23.39 3.10
CA TRP A 174 9.11 24.77 3.46
C TRP A 174 10.40 24.89 4.27
N TRP A 175 10.80 23.85 5.00
CA TRP A 175 12.05 23.82 5.78
C TRP A 175 13.29 23.43 4.96
N ARG A 176 13.14 23.22 3.65
CA ARG A 176 14.25 23.02 2.70
C ARG A 176 14.60 24.32 2.01
#